data_AF-A0A832BD60-F1
#
_entry.id   AF-A0A832BD60-F1
#
_cell.length_a   1.000
_cell.length_b   1.000
_cell.length_c   1.000
_cell.angle_alpha   90.00
_cell.angle_beta   90.00
_cell.angle_gamma   90.00
#
_symmetry.space_group_name_H-M   'P 1'
#
loop_
_entity.id
_entity.type
_entity.pdbx_description
1 polymer ?
#
loop_
_entity_poly.entity_id
_entity_poly.type
_entity_poly.pdbx_seq_one_letter_code
_entity_poly.pdbx_strand_id
1 'polypeptide(L)'
;FAHAAIDAGADLVIGGHPHWIQTTEEYKGKYIFYSLGNFIFDQEWSQDTKEGLILKIQVSKNQVSSKAISGAATAEDLQGSRMAATLDKIELIPVVIENYSTPRPATPEEAKAILDKIGVTESVIEP
;
A
#
# COMPACT_ATOMS: atom_id res chain seq x y z
N PHE A 1 12.73 4.42 -10.17
CA PHE A 1 12.39 2.97 -10.25
C PHE A 1 10.89 2.71 -10.17
N ALA A 2 10.10 3.52 -9.45
CA ALA A 2 8.66 3.28 -9.30
C ALA A 2 7.89 3.24 -10.64
N HIS A 3 8.07 4.22 -11.53
CA HIS A 3 7.45 4.19 -12.86
C HIS A 3 7.84 2.96 -13.68
N ALA A 4 9.12 2.56 -13.64
CA ALA A 4 9.58 1.36 -14.34
C ALA A 4 8.92 0.07 -13.81
N ALA A 5 8.60 0.01 -12.51
CA ALA A 5 7.88 -1.13 -11.94
C ALA A 5 6.42 -1.17 -12.42
N ILE A 6 5.74 -0.01 -12.47
CA ILE A 6 4.39 0.10 -13.05
C ILE A 6 4.42 -0.26 -14.54
N ASP A 7 5.38 0.25 -15.30
CA ASP A 7 5.55 -0.04 -16.72
C ASP A 7 5.85 -1.52 -16.99
N ALA A 8 6.45 -2.23 -16.02
CA ALA A 8 6.68 -3.66 -16.05
C ALA A 8 5.46 -4.51 -15.62
N GLY A 9 4.35 -3.88 -15.23
CA GLY A 9 3.08 -4.53 -14.91
C GLY A 9 2.72 -4.59 -13.43
N ALA A 10 3.37 -3.82 -12.56
CA ALA A 10 2.94 -3.72 -11.16
C ALA A 10 1.63 -2.92 -11.04
N ASP A 11 0.69 -3.41 -10.22
CA ASP A 11 -0.55 -2.70 -9.91
C ASP A 11 -0.40 -1.66 -8.78
N LEU A 12 0.64 -1.80 -7.97
CA LEU A 12 0.94 -0.95 -6.82
C LEU A 12 2.44 -0.95 -6.53
N VAL A 13 3.00 0.20 -6.18
CA VAL A 13 4.38 0.32 -5.71
C VAL A 13 4.40 0.90 -4.30
N ILE A 14 5.09 0.23 -3.38
CA ILE A 14 5.27 0.69 -2.00
C ILE A 14 6.78 0.79 -1.73
N GLY A 15 7.24 2.00 -1.49
CA GLY A 15 8.59 2.35 -1.11
C GLY A 15 8.72 2.60 0.40
N GLY A 16 9.96 2.73 0.84
CA GLY A 16 10.35 3.01 2.22
C GLY A 16 11.81 3.44 2.25
N HIS A 17 12.42 3.42 3.44
CA HIS A 17 13.82 3.79 3.77
C HIS A 17 14.06 5.21 4.32
N PRO A 18 13.46 6.30 3.81
CA PRO A 18 13.71 7.66 4.33
C PRO A 18 13.37 7.88 5.80
N HIS A 19 12.69 6.94 6.46
CA HIS A 19 12.22 7.03 7.85
C HIS A 19 11.17 8.13 8.10
N TRP A 20 10.78 8.90 7.09
CA TRP A 20 9.64 9.80 7.09
C TRP A 20 8.72 9.50 5.90
N ILE A 21 7.48 9.96 6.00
CA ILE A 21 6.43 9.77 5.00
C ILE A 21 6.76 10.63 3.76
N GLN A 22 6.57 10.08 2.56
CA GLN A 22 6.69 10.83 1.31
C GLN A 22 5.38 10.83 0.54
N THR A 23 5.31 11.73 -0.45
CA THR A 23 4.14 11.89 -1.32
C THR A 23 3.71 10.59 -1.99
N THR A 24 2.45 10.57 -2.41
CA THR A 24 1.85 9.50 -3.19
C THR A 24 1.56 10.00 -4.59
N GLU A 25 1.71 9.14 -5.58
CA GLU A 25 1.49 9.48 -6.97
C GLU A 25 0.59 8.45 -7.63
N GLU A 26 -0.38 8.94 -8.41
CA GLU A 26 -1.07 8.11 -9.39
C GLU A 26 -0.35 8.21 -10.74
N TYR A 27 0.12 7.07 -11.24
CA TYR A 27 0.80 6.96 -12.52
C TYR A 27 0.15 5.86 -13.35
N LYS A 28 -0.42 6.23 -14.52
CA LYS A 28 -1.17 5.34 -15.42
C LYS A 28 -2.33 4.58 -14.73
N GLY A 29 -3.05 5.25 -13.84
CA GLY A 29 -4.17 4.65 -13.09
C GLY A 29 -3.71 3.64 -12.02
N LYS A 30 -2.42 3.63 -11.66
CA LYS A 30 -1.84 2.79 -10.60
C LYS A 30 -1.20 3.68 -9.55
N TYR A 31 -1.13 3.19 -8.31
CA TYR A 31 -0.70 4.00 -7.17
C TYR A 31 0.74 3.70 -6.75
N ILE A 32 1.48 4.76 -6.41
CA ILE A 32 2.85 4.73 -5.94
C ILE A 32 2.92 5.44 -4.59
N PHE A 33 3.39 4.74 -3.57
CA PHE A 33 3.69 5.28 -2.25
C PHE A 33 5.21 5.34 -2.10
N TYR A 34 5.82 6.53 -2.15
CA TYR A 34 7.28 6.63 -2.19
C TYR A 34 7.96 6.27 -0.86
N SER A 35 7.31 6.56 0.27
CA SER A 35 7.75 6.13 1.60
C SER A 35 6.60 6.17 2.59
N LEU A 36 6.45 5.11 3.37
CA LEU A 36 5.49 5.05 4.46
C LEU A 36 6.00 5.62 5.79
N GLY A 37 7.27 6.05 5.86
CA GLY A 37 7.88 6.48 7.10
C GLY A 37 8.19 5.33 8.06
N ASN A 38 8.25 5.64 9.35
CA ASN A 38 8.55 4.65 10.37
C ASN A 38 7.27 3.96 10.87
N PHE A 39 7.43 2.74 11.37
CA PHE A 39 6.38 2.06 12.13
C PHE A 39 6.78 1.80 13.59
N ILE A 40 8.03 1.38 13.82
CA ILE A 40 8.50 1.02 15.17
C ILE A 40 9.70 1.87 15.59
N PHE A 41 10.42 2.51 14.67
CA PHE A 41 11.67 3.18 15.00
C PHE A 41 11.43 4.54 15.66
N ASP A 42 11.87 4.65 16.92
CA ASP A 42 11.84 5.89 17.69
C ASP A 42 13.11 6.71 17.42
N GLN A 43 13.06 7.51 16.36
CA GLN A 43 14.11 8.44 15.99
C GLN A 43 13.72 9.83 16.47
N GLU A 44 14.17 10.20 17.68
CA GLU A 44 13.69 11.39 18.41
C GLU A 44 14.20 12.74 17.89
N TRP A 45 15.01 12.75 16.84
CA TRP A 45 15.64 13.97 16.34
C TRP A 45 14.69 14.82 15.47
N SER A 46 13.54 14.29 15.03
CA SER A 46 12.51 15.06 14.33
C SER A 46 11.09 14.52 14.55
N GLN A 47 10.09 15.37 14.31
CA GLN A 47 8.69 14.96 14.33
C GLN A 47 8.36 14.03 13.15
N ASP A 48 8.93 14.29 11.97
CA ASP A 48 8.63 13.52 10.74
C ASP A 48 9.09 12.05 10.83
N THR A 49 10.07 11.77 11.69
CA THR A 49 10.56 10.41 11.96
C THR A 49 9.77 9.67 13.04
N LYS A 50 8.87 10.38 13.74
CA LYS A 50 7.89 9.82 14.69
C LYS A 50 6.53 9.57 14.03
N GLU A 51 6.42 9.77 12.72
CA GLU A 51 5.18 9.59 11.97
C GLU A 51 5.34 8.52 10.90
N GLY A 52 4.24 7.82 10.60
CA GLY A 52 4.19 6.83 9.55
C GLY A 52 2.79 6.60 8.99
N LEU A 53 2.72 5.73 8.00
CA LEU A 53 1.49 5.26 7.38
C LEU A 53 1.45 3.73 7.36
N ILE A 54 0.33 3.16 7.78
CA ILE A 54 -0.03 1.79 7.46
C ILE A 54 -0.87 1.82 6.18
N LEU A 55 -0.52 0.97 5.22
CA LEU A 55 -1.38 0.69 4.06
C LEU A 55 -2.18 -0.57 4.32
N LYS A 56 -3.50 -0.43 4.35
CA LYS A 56 -4.43 -1.54 4.37
C LYS A 56 -5.01 -1.72 2.97
N ILE A 57 -4.70 -2.86 2.37
CA ILE A 57 -5.01 -3.16 0.98
C ILE A 57 -6.03 -4.29 0.92
N GLN A 58 -7.10 -4.09 0.17
CA GLN A 58 -8.11 -5.10 -0.12
C GLN A 58 -8.00 -5.54 -1.57
N VAL A 59 -7.99 -6.86 -1.77
CA VAL A 59 -7.84 -7.49 -3.07
C VAL A 59 -8.86 -8.60 -3.19
N SER A 60 -9.57 -8.67 -4.31
CA SER A 60 -10.52 -9.73 -4.62
C SER A 60 -10.06 -10.57 -5.80
N LYS A 61 -10.54 -11.81 -5.86
CA LYS A 61 -10.24 -12.73 -6.95
C LYS A 61 -11.21 -12.50 -8.09
N ASN A 62 -10.71 -12.39 -9.32
CA ASN A 62 -11.57 -12.50 -10.49
C ASN A 62 -12.03 -13.95 -10.63
N GLN A 63 -13.34 -14.17 -10.58
CA GLN A 63 -13.90 -15.49 -10.87
C GLN A 63 -13.68 -15.81 -12.34
N VAL A 64 -12.72 -16.68 -12.62
CA VAL A 64 -12.56 -17.28 -13.94
C VAL A 64 -13.49 -18.48 -13.98
N SER A 65 -14.52 -18.43 -14.82
CA SER A 65 -15.34 -19.60 -15.13
C SER A 65 -14.56 -20.54 -16.04
N SER A 66 -13.74 -21.42 -15.46
CA SER A 66 -13.10 -22.48 -16.25
C SER A 66 -14.15 -23.51 -16.65
N LYS A 67 -14.47 -23.58 -17.95
CA LYS A 67 -15.11 -24.77 -18.54
C LYS A 67 -14.07 -25.88 -18.61
N ALA A 68 -13.78 -26.51 -17.49
CA ALA A 68 -12.98 -27.73 -17.49
C ALA A 68 -13.79 -28.85 -18.17
N ILE A 69 -13.21 -29.48 -19.19
CA ILE A 69 -13.71 -30.75 -19.70
C ILE A 69 -13.25 -31.82 -18.71
N SER A 70 -14.21 -32.52 -18.10
CA SER A 70 -13.97 -33.63 -17.18
C SER A 70 -12.90 -34.59 -17.73
N GLY A 71 -11.80 -34.74 -16.99
CA GLY A 71 -10.77 -35.76 -17.24
C GLY A 71 -9.56 -35.35 -18.06
N ALA A 72 -9.44 -34.10 -18.52
CA ALA A 72 -8.22 -33.61 -19.14
C ALA A 72 -7.34 -32.85 -18.12
N ALA A 73 -6.07 -33.22 -18.00
CA ALA A 73 -5.11 -32.44 -17.25
C ALA A 73 -4.89 -31.09 -17.96
N THR A 74 -5.10 -29.97 -17.26
CA THR A 74 -4.90 -28.63 -17.81
C THR A 74 -3.52 -28.09 -17.47
N ALA A 75 -3.11 -27.01 -18.13
CA ALA A 75 -1.88 -26.31 -17.78
C ALA A 75 -1.89 -25.80 -16.32
N GLU A 76 -3.07 -25.57 -15.74
CA GLU A 76 -3.22 -25.17 -14.33
C GLU A 76 -2.84 -26.30 -13.36
N ASP A 77 -3.02 -27.57 -13.74
CA ASP A 77 -2.67 -28.74 -12.90
C ASP A 77 -1.16 -28.92 -12.72
N LEU A 78 -0.36 -28.40 -13.66
CA LEU A 78 1.10 -28.55 -13.70
C LEU A 78 1.86 -27.38 -13.07
N GLN A 79 1.31 -26.15 -13.14
CA GLN A 79 1.99 -24.91 -12.75
C GLN A 79 1.29 -24.15 -11.62
N GLY A 80 0.14 -24.65 -11.15
CA GLY A 80 -0.77 -23.92 -10.28
C GLY A 80 -1.55 -22.86 -11.07
N SER A 81 -2.79 -22.58 -10.64
CA SER A 81 -3.59 -21.52 -11.25
C SER A 81 -3.15 -20.15 -10.75
N ARG A 82 -2.72 -19.28 -11.67
CA ARG A 82 -2.62 -17.84 -11.41
C ARG A 82 -3.98 -17.23 -11.70
N MET A 83 -4.72 -16.89 -10.65
CA MET A 83 -5.96 -16.15 -10.80
C MET A 83 -5.66 -14.65 -10.84
N ALA A 84 -6.20 -13.96 -11.83
CA ALA A 84 -6.20 -12.50 -11.83
C ALA A 84 -6.92 -12.00 -10.56
N ALA A 85 -6.38 -10.94 -9.97
CA ALA A 85 -6.92 -10.32 -8.78
C ALA A 85 -7.10 -8.81 -9.04
N THR A 86 -8.11 -8.22 -8.44
CA THR A 86 -8.38 -6.78 -8.53
C THR A 86 -8.07 -6.11 -7.21
N LEU A 87 -7.46 -4.94 -7.29
CA LEU A 87 -7.23 -4.07 -6.15
C LEU A 87 -8.53 -3.31 -5.88
N ASP A 88 -9.25 -3.66 -4.83
CA ASP A 88 -10.58 -3.12 -4.58
C ASP A 88 -10.53 -1.82 -3.78
N LYS A 89 -9.58 -1.72 -2.85
CA LYS A 89 -9.49 -0.60 -1.92
C LYS A 89 -8.11 -0.49 -1.30
N ILE A 90 -7.64 0.74 -1.15
CA ILE A 90 -6.47 1.09 -0.33
C ILE A 90 -6.93 2.06 0.75
N GLU A 91 -6.54 1.79 2.00
CA GLU A 91 -6.80 2.66 3.14
C GLU A 91 -5.46 3.04 3.78
N LEU A 92 -5.21 4.34 3.91
CA LEU A 92 -4.07 4.93 4.58
C LEU A 92 -4.44 5.17 6.04
N ILE A 93 -3.71 4.54 6.95
CA ILE A 93 -3.92 4.68 8.39
C ILE A 93 -2.68 5.35 8.98
N PRO A 94 -2.75 6.65 9.31
CA PRO A 94 -1.65 7.35 9.95
C PRO A 94 -1.34 6.80 11.34
N VAL A 95 -0.05 6.71 11.64
CA VAL A 95 0.47 6.25 12.92
C VAL A 95 1.46 7.26 13.50
N VAL A 96 1.45 7.34 14.82
CA VAL A 96 2.43 8.12 15.60
C VAL A 96 3.22 7.15 16.46
N ILE A 97 4.53 7.35 16.50
CA ILE A 97 5.48 6.57 17.27
C ILE A 97 5.84 7.36 18.51
N GLU A 98 5.38 6.88 19.64
CA GLU A 98 5.72 7.44 20.93
C GLU A 98 7.05 6.88 21.43
N ASN A 99 7.50 7.44 22.55
CA ASN A 99 8.74 7.05 23.18
C ASN A 99 8.81 5.54 23.41
N TYR A 100 10.02 5.00 23.35
CA TYR A 100 10.29 3.58 23.49
C TYR A 100 9.69 2.75 22.34
N SER A 101 9.66 3.30 21.13
CA SER A 101 9.27 2.56 19.93
C SER A 101 7.83 2.05 19.99
N THR A 102 6.92 2.88 20.50
CA THR A 102 5.51 2.49 20.75
C THR A 102 4.60 3.09 19.68
N PRO A 103 4.23 2.35 18.62
CA PRO A 103 3.28 2.85 17.64
C PRO A 103 1.86 2.86 18.20
N ARG A 104 1.13 3.93 17.86
CA ARG A 104 -0.31 4.01 18.03
C ARG A 104 -0.96 4.62 16.79
N PRO A 105 -2.25 4.34 16.54
CA PRO A 105 -3.03 5.12 15.61
C PRO A 105 -2.96 6.62 15.95
N ALA A 106 -2.84 7.45 14.93
CA ALA A 106 -2.92 8.89 15.08
C ALA A 106 -4.31 9.33 15.55
N THR A 107 -4.42 10.42 16.32
CA THR A 107 -5.71 11.08 16.57
C THR A 107 -6.26 11.67 15.25
N PRO A 108 -7.55 12.03 15.16
CA PRO A 108 -8.09 12.65 13.94
C PRO A 108 -7.34 13.91 13.49
N GLU A 109 -6.86 14.72 14.44
CA GLU A 109 -6.10 15.95 14.16
C GLU A 109 -4.69 15.63 13.65
N GLU A 110 -4.00 14.68 14.30
CA GLU A 110 -2.68 14.20 13.87
C GLU A 110 -2.76 13.52 12.50
N ALA A 111 -3.76 12.67 12.29
CA ALA A 111 -4.00 11.98 11.03
C ALA A 111 -4.20 12.97 9.89
N LYS A 112 -5.00 14.02 10.12
CA LYS A 112 -5.19 15.09 9.13
C LYS A 112 -3.87 15.79 8.84
N ALA A 113 -3.11 16.19 9.86
CA ALA A 113 -1.82 16.86 9.68
C ALA A 113 -0.82 15.99 8.88
N ILE A 114 -0.77 14.69 9.17
CA ILE A 114 0.08 13.73 8.46
C ILE A 114 -0.31 13.62 6.99
N LEU A 115 -1.60 13.49 6.68
CA LEU A 115 -2.08 13.35 5.31
C LEU A 115 -1.93 14.67 4.51
N ASP A 116 -2.14 15.82 5.16
CA ASP A 116 -1.93 17.14 4.56
C ASP A 116 -0.46 17.34 4.11
N LYS A 117 0.52 16.80 4.85
CA LYS A 117 1.96 16.87 4.47
C LYS A 117 2.26 16.22 3.12
N ILE A 118 1.49 15.20 2.74
CA ILE A 118 1.69 14.46 1.49
C ILE A 118 0.69 14.84 0.40
N GLY A 119 -0.18 15.82 0.68
CA GLY A 119 -1.21 16.29 -0.26
C GLY A 119 -2.38 15.33 -0.44
N VAL A 120 -2.61 14.42 0.51
CA VAL A 120 -3.70 13.43 0.45
C VAL A 120 -4.90 13.97 1.22
N THR A 121 -6.02 14.17 0.54
CA THR A 121 -7.28 14.63 1.17
C THR A 121 -8.19 13.49 1.58
N GLU A 122 -8.10 12.34 0.91
CA GLU A 122 -8.89 11.15 1.18
C GLU A 122 -7.98 10.01 1.63
N SER A 123 -8.21 9.50 2.83
CA SER A 123 -7.46 8.36 3.37
C SER A 123 -7.88 7.03 2.77
N VAL A 124 -8.92 7.01 1.94
CA VAL A 124 -9.44 5.82 1.27
C VAL A 124 -9.39 6.07 -0.22
N ILE A 125 -8.83 5.12 -0.95
CA ILE A 125 -8.73 5.10 -2.40
C ILE A 125 -9.48 3.87 -2.89
N GLU A 126 -10.37 4.06 -3.87
CA GLU A 126 -11.11 3.01 -4.56
C GLU A 126 -10.63 3.02 -6.04
N PRO A 127 -9.66 2.15 -6.39
CA PRO A 127 -9.00 2.12 -7.70
C PRO A 127 -9.88 1.72 -8.88
#